data_AF-A0A8W8J6D6-F1
#
_entry.id   AF-A0A8W8J6D6-F1
#
_cell.length_a   1.000
_cell.length_b   1.000
_cell.length_c   1.000
_cell.angle_alpha   90.00
_cell.angle_beta   90.00
_cell.angle_gamma   90.00
#
_symmetry.space_group_name_H-M   'P 1'
#
loop_
_entity.id
_entity.type
_entity.pdbx_description
1 polymer ?
#
loop_
_entity_poly.entity_id
_entity_poly.type
_entity_poly.pdbx_seq_one_letter_code
_entity_poly.pdbx_strand_id
1 'polypeptide(L)'
;MSMDKHLFNLKFAAKDLERNAKKCEKSEKEEKTKCKKAMQKNNAEGARIHAENAIRQKNQALNYRKMSARIDAVAARVQTAVTMKQVSPSHCW
;
A
#
# COMPACT_ATOMS: atom_id res chain seq x y z
N MET A 1 -15.37 21.36 7.32
CA MET A 1 -15.64 20.32 8.34
C MET A 1 -15.96 18.94 7.78
N SER A 2 -16.93 18.73 6.87
CA SER A 2 -17.12 17.40 6.26
C SER A 2 -15.94 16.97 5.36
N MET A 3 -15.47 17.86 4.49
CA MET A 3 -14.38 17.56 3.53
C MET A 3 -13.02 17.31 4.19
N ASP A 4 -12.71 18.00 5.30
CA ASP A 4 -11.47 17.80 6.08
C ASP A 4 -11.42 16.42 6.75
N LYS A 5 -12.56 15.96 7.27
CA LYS A 5 -12.70 14.62 7.88
C LYS A 5 -12.51 13.52 6.83
N HIS A 6 -13.09 13.69 5.64
CA HIS A 6 -12.89 12.76 4.53
C HIS A 6 -11.43 12.75 4.05
N LEU A 7 -10.77 13.90 4.02
CA LEU A 7 -9.36 14.01 3.65
C LEU A 7 -8.44 13.30 4.65
N PHE A 8 -8.71 13.43 5.95
CA PHE A 8 -8.01 12.68 6.99
C PHE A 8 -8.18 11.17 6.80
N ASN A 9 -9.42 10.70 6.58
CA ASN A 9 -9.69 9.29 6.35
C ASN A 9 -8.97 8.73 5.11
N LEU A 10 -8.90 9.51 4.02
CA LEU A 10 -8.17 9.11 2.81
C LEU A 10 -6.67 8.98 3.06
N LYS A 11 -6.04 9.97 3.71
CA LYS A 11 -4.61 9.92 4.07
C LYS A 11 -4.31 8.77 5.03
N PHE A 12 -5.21 8.50 5.97
CA PHE A 12 -5.07 7.39 6.90
C PHE A 12 -5.18 6.03 6.20
N ALA A 13 -6.18 5.86 5.33
CA ALA A 13 -6.35 4.65 4.53
C ALA A 13 -5.15 4.38 3.62
N ALA A 14 -4.58 5.40 2.97
CA ALA A 14 -3.37 5.25 2.18
C ALA A 14 -2.19 4.73 3.02
N LYS A 15 -1.99 5.30 4.22
CA LYS A 15 -0.94 4.88 5.15
C LYS A 15 -1.12 3.45 5.67
N ASP A 16 -2.36 3.02 5.91
CA ASP A 16 -2.64 1.64 6.30
C ASP A 16 -2.40 0.66 5.15
N LEU A 17 -2.71 1.03 3.92
CA LEU A 17 -2.36 0.23 2.73
C LEU A 17 -0.84 0.12 2.55
N GLU A 18 -0.07 1.18 2.80
CA GLU A 18 1.40 1.10 2.79
C GLU A 18 1.95 0.16 3.87
N ARG A 19 1.36 0.18 5.07
CA ARG A 19 1.73 -0.74 6.16
C ARG A 19 1.44 -2.19 5.76
N ASN A 20 0.29 -2.44 5.15
CA ASN A 20 -0.07 -3.76 4.64
C ASN A 20 0.87 -4.21 3.51
N ALA A 21 1.26 -3.30 2.61
CA ALA A 21 2.28 -3.59 1.59
C ALA A 21 3.61 -4.02 2.23
N LYS A 22 4.10 -3.28 3.23
CA LYS A 22 5.34 -3.62 3.97
C LYS A 22 5.22 -4.95 4.72
N LYS A 23 4.03 -5.28 5.25
CA LYS A 23 3.78 -6.58 5.89
C LYS A 23 3.88 -7.72 4.88
N CYS A 24 3.28 -7.58 3.70
CA CYS A 24 3.42 -8.53 2.61
C CYS A 24 4.87 -8.66 2.11
N GLU A 25 5.64 -7.57 2.04
CA GLU A 25 7.07 -7.63 1.68
C GLU A 25 7.91 -8.39 2.73
N LYS A 26 7.59 -8.26 4.02
CA LYS A 26 8.26 -9.03 5.09
C LYS A 26 7.96 -10.52 4.97
N SER A 27 6.68 -10.85 4.83
CA SER A 27 6.26 -12.24 4.72
C SER A 27 6.72 -12.87 3.38
N GLU A 28 6.90 -12.10 2.30
CA GLU A 28 7.58 -12.56 1.07
C GLU A 28 9.03 -12.98 1.35
N LYS A 29 9.78 -12.17 2.10
CA LYS A 29 11.18 -12.48 2.47
C LYS A 29 11.24 -13.75 3.32
N GLU A 30 10.33 -13.92 4.27
CA GLU A 30 10.22 -15.13 5.07
C GLU A 30 9.97 -16.37 4.19
N GLU A 31 9.00 -16.31 3.27
CA GLU A 31 8.72 -17.42 2.35
C GLU A 31 9.92 -17.74 1.44
N LYS A 32 10.68 -16.74 0.98
CA LYS A 32 11.94 -16.98 0.25
C LYS A 32 12.98 -17.71 1.10
N THR A 33 13.12 -17.36 2.38
CA THR A 33 14.04 -18.09 3.27
C THR A 33 13.59 -19.52 3.52
N LYS A 34 12.27 -19.75 3.66
CA LYS A 34 11.70 -21.10 3.80
C LYS A 34 11.90 -21.92 2.53
N CYS A 35 11.72 -21.32 1.36
CA CYS A 35 12.00 -21.95 0.06
C CYS A 35 13.47 -22.40 -0.02
N LYS A 36 14.44 -21.53 0.32
CA LYS A 36 15.86 -21.90 0.37
C LYS A 36 16.15 -23.08 1.32
N LYS A 37 15.53 -23.07 2.52
CA LYS A 37 15.66 -24.18 3.48
C LYS A 37 15.02 -25.48 2.97
N ALA A 38 13.88 -25.40 2.29
CA ALA A 38 13.20 -26.57 1.71
C ALA A 38 14.04 -27.20 0.58
N MET A 39 14.68 -26.37 -0.24
CA MET A 39 15.62 -26.83 -1.27
C MET A 39 16.84 -27.56 -0.66
N GLN A 40 17.41 -27.03 0.42
CA GLN A 40 18.53 -27.68 1.13
C GLN A 40 18.14 -29.04 1.73
N LYS A 41 16.89 -29.18 2.16
CA LYS A 41 16.33 -30.44 2.70
C LYS A 41 15.85 -31.41 1.61
N ASN A 42 16.10 -31.11 0.34
CA ASN A 42 15.67 -31.89 -0.82
C ASN A 42 14.14 -32.13 -0.87
N ASN A 43 13.36 -31.21 -0.29
CA ASN A 43 11.89 -31.23 -0.35
C ASN A 43 11.41 -30.33 -1.50
N ALA A 44 11.36 -30.90 -2.70
CA ALA A 44 11.00 -30.19 -3.93
C ALA A 44 9.57 -29.65 -3.91
N GLU A 45 8.62 -30.39 -3.36
CA GLU A 45 7.21 -30.00 -3.30
C GLU A 45 7.01 -28.82 -2.34
N GLY A 46 7.61 -28.87 -1.15
CA GLY A 46 7.60 -27.77 -0.19
C GLY A 46 8.27 -26.51 -0.74
N ALA A 47 9.38 -26.65 -1.48
CA ALA A 47 10.03 -25.51 -2.13
C ALA A 47 9.14 -24.85 -3.17
N ARG A 48 8.37 -25.64 -3.94
CA ARG A 48 7.42 -25.12 -4.94
C ARG A 48 6.28 -24.33 -4.30
N ILE A 49 5.68 -24.86 -3.24
CA ILE A 49 4.61 -24.19 -2.50
C ILE A 49 5.12 -22.86 -1.89
N HIS A 50 6.31 -22.85 -1.28
CA HIS A 50 6.90 -21.62 -0.74
C HIS A 50 7.24 -20.60 -1.83
N ALA A 51 7.67 -21.05 -3.01
CA ALA A 51 7.93 -20.17 -4.15
C ALA A 51 6.64 -19.53 -4.69
N GLU A 52 5.57 -20.31 -4.87
CA GLU A 52 4.25 -19.81 -5.27
C GLU A 52 3.70 -18.80 -4.25
N ASN A 53 3.85 -19.09 -2.95
CA ASN A 53 3.47 -18.19 -1.88
C ASN A 53 4.26 -16.87 -1.90
N ALA A 54 5.56 -16.92 -2.14
CA ALA A 54 6.39 -15.72 -2.29
C ALA A 54 5.93 -14.85 -3.47
N ILE A 55 5.61 -15.47 -4.62
CA ILE A 55 5.11 -14.74 -5.80
C ILE A 55 3.76 -14.08 -5.48
N ARG A 56 2.84 -14.81 -4.84
CA ARG A 56 1.53 -14.28 -4.44
C ARG A 56 1.68 -13.06 -3.54
N GLN A 57 2.55 -13.15 -2.53
CA GLN A 57 2.77 -12.05 -1.60
C GLN A 57 3.42 -10.82 -2.26
N LYS A 58 4.37 -11.03 -3.19
CA LYS A 58 4.95 -9.94 -3.98
C LYS A 58 3.88 -9.20 -4.79
N ASN A 59 2.98 -9.93 -5.44
CA ASN A 59 1.87 -9.35 -6.21
C ASN A 59 0.89 -8.60 -5.31
N GLN A 60 0.57 -9.15 -4.13
CA GLN A 60 -0.25 -8.45 -3.14
C GLN A 60 0.41 -7.16 -2.65
N ALA A 61 1.70 -7.18 -2.32
CA ALA A 61 2.45 -5.99 -1.92
C ALA A 61 2.43 -4.90 -3.00
N LEU A 62 2.64 -5.28 -4.27
CA LEU A 62 2.56 -4.36 -5.41
C LEU A 62 1.16 -3.76 -5.56
N ASN A 63 0.12 -4.56 -5.41
CA ASN A 63 -1.26 -4.07 -5.51
C ASN A 63 -1.61 -3.11 -4.38
N TYR A 64 -1.19 -3.41 -3.14
CA TYR A 64 -1.36 -2.49 -2.01
C TYR A 64 -0.62 -1.17 -2.23
N ARG A 65 0.63 -1.21 -2.72
CA ARG A 65 1.40 0.00 -3.02
C ARG A 65 0.76 0.84 -4.13
N LYS A 66 0.29 0.20 -5.21
CA LYS A 66 -0.44 0.88 -6.29
C LYS A 66 -1.72 1.54 -5.78
N MET A 67 -2.45 0.87 -4.90
CA MET A 67 -3.69 1.39 -4.32
C MET A 67 -3.44 2.56 -3.38
N SER A 68 -2.43 2.46 -2.51
CA SER A 68 -2.01 3.59 -1.65
C SER A 68 -1.65 4.81 -2.50
N ALA A 69 -0.80 4.65 -3.53
CA ALA A 69 -0.42 5.76 -4.40
C ALA A 69 -1.62 6.44 -5.10
N ARG A 70 -2.63 5.65 -5.48
CA ARG A 70 -3.88 6.20 -6.05
C ARG A 70 -4.66 7.01 -5.01
N ILE A 71 -4.78 6.53 -3.78
CA ILE A 71 -5.49 7.25 -2.71
C ILE A 71 -4.74 8.53 -2.33
N ASP A 72 -3.41 8.49 -2.24
CA ASP A 72 -2.58 9.67 -1.98
C ASP A 72 -2.75 10.74 -3.07
N ALA A 73 -2.78 10.32 -4.34
CA ALA A 73 -3.05 11.24 -5.45
C ALA A 73 -4.45 11.88 -5.35
N VAL A 74 -5.48 11.11 -4.98
CA VAL A 74 -6.83 11.65 -4.77
C VAL A 74 -6.85 12.61 -3.58
N ALA A 75 -6.18 12.26 -2.47
CA ALA A 75 -6.08 13.13 -1.30
C ALA A 75 -5.39 14.46 -1.63
N ALA A 76 -4.33 14.45 -2.44
CA ALA A 76 -3.64 15.67 -2.88
C ALA A 76 -4.55 16.59 -3.73
N ARG A 77 -5.36 16.02 -4.61
CA ARG A 77 -6.33 16.78 -5.43
C ARG A 77 -7.44 17.37 -4.57
N VAL A 78 -7.96 16.61 -3.60
CA VAL A 78 -8.98 17.09 -2.66
C VAL A 78 -8.41 18.20 -1.77
N GLN A 79 -7.18 18.05 -1.27
CA GLN A 79 -6.49 19.08 -0.49
C GLN A 79 -6.38 20.40 -1.28
N THR A 80 -5.95 20.32 -2.54
CA THR A 80 -5.83 21.50 -3.41
C THR A 80 -7.18 22.17 -3.62
N ALA A 81 -8.24 21.41 -3.87
CA ALA A 81 -9.59 21.95 -4.03
C ALA A 81 -10.14 22.61 -2.75
N VAL A 82 -9.82 22.07 -1.57
CA VAL A 82 -10.18 22.67 -0.28
C VAL A 82 -9.45 24.00 -0.08
N THR A 83 -8.13 24.02 -0.31
CA THR A 83 -7.32 25.23 -0.17
C THR A 83 -7.79 26.31 -1.13
N MET A 84 -8.02 26.00 -2.41
CA MET A 84 -8.49 26.98 -3.41
C MET A 84 -9.82 27.64 -3.04
N LYS A 85 -10.75 26.91 -2.40
CA LYS A 85 -12.01 27.48 -1.91
C LYS A 85 -11.84 28.45 -0.73
N GLN A 86 -10.77 28.32 0.04
CA GLN A 86 -10.47 29.23 1.15
C GLN A 86 -9.80 30.53 0.66
N VAL A 87 -9.13 30.53 -0.51
CA VAL A 87 -8.42 31.70 -1.04
C VAL A 87 -9.34 32.62 -1.86
N SER A 88 -10.43 32.11 -2.43
CA SER A 88 -11.33 32.90 -3.29
C SER A 88 -12.19 33.98 -2.59
N PRO A 89 -12.56 33.92 -1.30
CA PRO A 89 -13.43 34.96 -0.70
C PRO A 89 -12.71 36.24 -0.26
N SER A 90 -11.38 36.29 -0.24
CA SER A 90 -10.62 37.41 0.36
C SER A 90 -9.97 38.37 -0.64
N HIS A 91 -10.07 38.13 -1.96
CA HIS A 91 -9.33 38.89 -2.98
C HIS A 91 -10.22 39.43 -4.11
N CYS A 92 -11.43 39.88 -3.79
CA CYS A 92 -12.17 40.84 -4.61
C CYS A 92 -12.59 42.01 -3.72
N TRP A 93 -11.82 43.10 -3.81
CA TRP A 93 -12.34 44.46 -3.66
C TRP A 93 -12.78 44.95 -5.03
#